data_AF-L5LGC2-F1
#
_entry.id   AF-L5LGC2-F1
#
_cell.length_a   1.000
_cell.length_b   1.000
_cell.length_c   1.000
_cell.angle_alpha   90.00
_cell.angle_beta   90.00
_cell.angle_gamma   90.00
#
_symmetry.space_group_name_H-M   'P 1'
#
loop_
_entity.id
_entity.type
_entity.pdbx_description
1 polymer ?
#
loop_
_entity_poly.entity_id
_entity_poly.type
_entity_poly.pdbx_seq_one_letter_code
_entity_poly.pdbx_strand_id
1 'polypeptide(L)'
;MYQPVYPLQRRPLVVRTGAPYRLTTVAVDQVDAADGRYEVLFLGTDRGTVQKVIVLPKDDQEMEELMLEEVQVFKDPAPVKTMTISSKRQQLYVASAVGVTHLSLHRCQAYGAACADCCLARDPYCAWDGQACSRYTASSKSLWKRLATPAGQRPYCTEDAGNYIKVQFLELNMRRDVKEIYSHMTCATDTQNVKFVFDAVTDIIIKENLKDCGLF
;
A
#
# COMPACT_ATOMS: atom_id res chain seq x y z
N MET A 1 -17.04 39.01 13.35
CA MET A 1 -16.37 38.12 12.37
C MET A 1 -17.26 38.02 11.15
N TYR A 2 -16.79 38.43 9.96
CA TYR A 2 -17.58 38.39 8.72
C TYR A 2 -16.88 37.61 7.58
N GLN A 3 -15.75 36.96 7.87
CA GLN A 3 -15.01 36.16 6.88
C GLN A 3 -15.25 34.67 7.11
N PRO A 4 -15.60 33.91 6.05
CA PRO A 4 -15.72 32.47 6.14
C PRO A 4 -14.36 31.79 6.40
N VAL A 5 -14.37 30.76 7.23
CA VAL A 5 -13.20 29.89 7.47
C VAL A 5 -13.24 28.77 6.44
N TYR A 6 -12.17 28.64 5.65
CA TYR A 6 -12.05 27.59 4.63
C TYR A 6 -11.16 26.44 5.12
N PRO A 7 -11.41 25.21 4.64
CA PRO A 7 -10.46 24.11 4.80
C PRO A 7 -9.08 24.47 4.21
N LEU A 8 -8.01 23.86 4.73
CA LEU A 8 -6.62 24.12 4.28
C LEU A 8 -6.44 24.01 2.75
N GLN A 9 -7.11 23.05 2.10
CA GLN A 9 -7.07 22.86 0.65
C GLN A 9 -8.27 23.46 -0.10
N ARG A 10 -9.11 24.28 0.57
CA ARG A 10 -10.38 24.81 0.05
C ARG A 10 -11.36 23.76 -0.47
N ARG A 11 -11.19 22.50 -0.05
CA ARG A 11 -12.05 21.36 -0.37
C ARG A 11 -12.16 20.42 0.84
N PRO A 12 -13.23 19.61 0.91
CA PRO A 12 -13.30 18.51 1.87
C PRO A 12 -12.22 17.46 1.59
N LEU A 13 -11.75 16.80 2.64
CA LEU A 13 -10.75 15.72 2.53
C LEU A 13 -11.36 14.40 2.08
N VAL A 14 -12.58 14.11 2.53
CA VAL A 14 -13.34 12.90 2.22
C VAL A 14 -14.76 13.31 1.81
N VAL A 15 -15.26 12.72 0.72
CA VAL A 15 -16.62 12.98 0.22
C VAL A 15 -17.29 11.65 -0.13
N ARG A 16 -18.54 11.47 0.31
CA ARG A 16 -19.40 10.33 -0.04
C ARG A 16 -20.69 10.84 -0.66
N THR A 17 -20.77 10.82 -1.99
CA THR A 17 -21.99 11.18 -2.74
C THR A 17 -22.80 9.94 -3.07
N GLY A 18 -24.12 9.97 -2.85
CA GLY A 18 -25.02 8.85 -3.20
C GLY A 18 -24.84 7.59 -2.35
N ALA A 19 -24.07 7.67 -1.24
CA ALA A 19 -23.91 6.56 -0.32
C ALA A 19 -25.22 6.29 0.43
N PRO A 20 -25.55 5.02 0.75
CA PRO A 20 -26.75 4.66 1.48
C PRO A 20 -26.67 4.98 2.98
N TYR A 21 -25.59 5.62 3.43
CA TYR A 21 -25.27 5.98 4.80
C TYR A 21 -24.77 7.42 4.89
N ARG A 22 -24.76 7.97 6.10
CA ARG A 22 -24.15 9.26 6.45
C ARG A 22 -23.00 9.04 7.41
N LEU A 23 -21.93 9.81 7.23
CA LEU A 23 -20.84 9.86 8.20
C LEU A 23 -21.31 10.63 9.44
N THR A 24 -21.08 10.08 10.63
CA THR A 24 -21.54 10.63 11.92
C THR A 24 -20.41 11.13 12.78
N THR A 25 -19.27 10.43 12.78
CA THR A 25 -18.14 10.71 13.67
C THR A 25 -16.82 10.46 12.96
N VAL A 26 -15.77 11.14 13.44
CA VAL A 26 -14.40 10.94 12.98
C VAL A 26 -13.48 10.81 14.20
N ALA A 27 -12.54 9.88 14.12
CA ALA A 27 -11.38 9.81 14.99
C ALA A 27 -10.13 9.65 14.11
N VAL A 28 -9.04 10.35 14.44
CA VAL A 28 -7.83 10.35 13.62
C VAL A 28 -6.65 9.88 14.46
N ASP A 29 -5.86 8.95 13.92
CA ASP A 29 -4.57 8.55 14.50
C ASP A 29 -3.44 9.01 13.60
N GLN A 30 -2.31 9.40 14.20
CA GLN A 30 -1.08 9.68 13.48
C GLN A 30 -0.13 8.50 13.64
N VAL A 31 0.18 7.85 12.53
CA VAL A 31 0.91 6.58 12.51
C VAL A 31 2.23 6.76 11.78
N ASP A 32 3.33 6.41 12.44
CA ASP A 32 4.61 6.26 11.76
C ASP A 32 4.62 4.91 11.05
N ALA A 33 4.77 4.92 9.72
CA ALA A 33 4.93 3.76 8.86
C ALA A 33 6.38 3.67 8.33
N ALA A 34 6.64 2.69 7.47
CA ALA A 34 7.98 2.46 6.90
C ALA A 34 8.45 3.61 5.99
N ASP A 35 7.53 4.22 5.24
CA ASP A 35 7.77 5.24 4.21
C ASP A 35 7.41 6.67 4.66
N GLY A 36 6.81 6.84 5.84
CA GLY A 36 6.47 8.17 6.34
C GLY A 36 5.46 8.15 7.46
N ARG A 37 4.98 9.34 7.84
CA ARG A 37 3.89 9.51 8.78
C ARG A 37 2.58 9.65 8.03
N TYR A 38 1.56 8.94 8.49
CA TYR A 38 0.22 8.93 7.92
C TYR A 38 -0.81 9.43 8.92
N GLU A 39 -1.84 10.07 8.41
CA GLU A 39 -3.06 10.37 9.15
C GLU A 39 -4.11 9.33 8.74
N VAL A 40 -4.49 8.47 9.69
CA VAL A 40 -5.49 7.42 9.47
C VAL A 40 -6.81 7.88 10.06
N LEU A 41 -7.81 8.01 9.21
CA LEU A 41 -9.16 8.42 9.57
C LEU A 41 -10.02 7.18 9.84
N PHE A 42 -10.64 7.15 11.02
CA PHE A 42 -11.73 6.25 11.34
C PHE A 42 -13.03 7.04 11.26
N LEU A 43 -13.93 6.63 10.36
CA LEU A 43 -15.19 7.31 10.08
C LEU A 43 -16.36 6.42 10.48
N GLY A 44 -17.18 6.87 11.43
CA GLY A 44 -18.38 6.16 11.86
C GLY A 44 -19.56 6.51 10.95
N THR A 45 -20.49 5.56 10.76
CA THR A 45 -21.70 5.74 9.95
C THR A 45 -22.98 5.65 10.76
N ASP A 46 -24.06 6.22 10.22
CA ASP A 46 -25.43 6.06 10.74
C ASP A 46 -26.00 4.65 10.58
N ARG A 47 -25.33 3.77 9.83
CA ARG A 47 -25.65 2.35 9.69
C ARG A 47 -24.86 1.43 10.64
N GLY A 48 -24.03 1.99 11.53
CA GLY A 48 -23.28 1.18 12.48
C GLY A 48 -22.05 0.49 11.89
N THR A 49 -21.47 1.09 10.85
CA THR A 49 -20.15 0.71 10.32
C THR A 49 -19.08 1.73 10.68
N VAL A 50 -17.84 1.28 10.73
CA VAL A 50 -16.65 2.12 10.84
C VAL A 50 -15.78 1.88 9.62
N GLN A 51 -15.46 2.95 8.90
CA GLN A 51 -14.56 2.94 7.75
C GLN A 51 -13.16 3.40 8.18
N LYS A 52 -12.14 2.67 7.78
CA LYS A 52 -10.74 3.05 7.93
C LYS A 52 -10.24 3.60 6.60
N VAL A 53 -9.81 4.86 6.62
CA VAL A 53 -9.49 5.62 5.41
C VAL A 53 -8.13 6.30 5.60
N ILE A 54 -7.33 6.33 4.55
CA ILE A 54 -6.16 7.21 4.44
C ILE A 54 -6.34 8.13 3.23
N VAL A 55 -5.74 9.31 3.29
CA VAL A 55 -5.76 10.25 2.18
C VAL A 55 -4.34 10.60 1.80
N LEU A 56 -3.99 10.36 0.54
CA LEU A 56 -2.65 10.50 0.00
C LEU A 56 -2.62 11.59 -1.06
N PRO A 57 -1.54 12.38 -1.16
CA PRO A 57 -1.35 13.24 -2.31
C PRO A 57 -1.14 12.37 -3.57
N LYS A 58 -1.93 12.64 -4.61
CA LYS A 58 -1.77 12.02 -5.93
C LYS A 58 -0.90 12.88 -6.84
N ASP A 59 -1.13 14.20 -6.81
CA ASP A 59 -0.38 15.27 -7.48
C ASP A 59 -0.45 16.56 -6.64
N ASP A 60 0.29 17.62 -7.00
CA ASP A 60 0.32 18.92 -6.27
C ASP A 60 -1.06 19.52 -5.97
N GLN A 61 -2.06 19.17 -6.78
CA GLN A 61 -3.43 19.68 -6.67
C GLN A 61 -4.44 18.60 -6.30
N GLU A 62 -4.12 17.31 -6.26
CA GLU A 62 -5.11 16.24 -6.07
C GLU A 62 -4.77 15.33 -4.89
N MET A 63 -5.79 15.04 -4.08
CA MET A 63 -5.71 14.06 -3.00
C MET A 63 -6.51 12.82 -3.42
N GLU A 64 -5.92 11.65 -3.25
CA GLU A 64 -6.58 10.36 -3.43
C GLU A 64 -6.99 9.81 -2.07
N GLU A 65 -8.27 9.47 -1.95
CA GLU A 65 -8.80 8.79 -0.79
C GLU A 65 -8.75 7.28 -1.01
N LEU A 66 -8.22 6.55 -0.03
CA LEU A 66 -8.20 5.09 -0.03
C LEU A 66 -8.93 4.53 1.19
N MET A 67 -10.02 3.80 0.95
CA MET A 67 -10.73 3.04 1.97
C MET A 67 -10.03 1.68 2.16
N LEU A 68 -9.39 1.51 3.31
CA LEU A 68 -8.63 0.31 3.67
C LEU A 68 -9.55 -0.79 4.20
N GLU A 69 -10.60 -0.40 4.92
CA GLU A 69 -11.51 -1.34 5.55
C GLU A 69 -12.86 -0.70 5.87
N GLU A 70 -13.93 -1.51 5.86
CA GLU A 70 -15.20 -1.17 6.49
C GLU A 70 -15.67 -2.32 7.41
N VAL A 71 -16.03 -2.00 8.65
CA VAL A 71 -16.42 -2.99 9.66
C VAL A 71 -17.77 -2.64 10.29
N GLN A 72 -18.69 -3.59 10.30
CA GLN A 72 -19.89 -3.49 11.12
C GLN A 72 -19.55 -3.77 12.60
N VAL A 73 -19.82 -2.80 13.48
CA VAL A 73 -19.35 -2.85 14.88
C VAL A 73 -20.27 -3.61 15.82
N PHE A 74 -21.56 -3.72 15.51
CA PHE A 74 -22.56 -4.41 16.33
C PHE A 74 -23.35 -5.42 15.50
N LYS A 75 -23.85 -6.49 16.13
CA LYS A 75 -24.71 -7.48 15.46
C LYS A 75 -25.98 -6.82 14.91
N ASP A 76 -26.63 -6.01 15.74
CA ASP A 76 -27.78 -5.21 15.34
C ASP A 76 -27.28 -3.81 14.93
N PRO A 77 -27.45 -3.42 13.65
CA PRO A 77 -26.95 -2.14 13.15
C PRO A 77 -27.53 -0.95 13.92
N ALA A 78 -26.67 -0.09 14.44
CA ALA A 78 -27.08 1.12 15.15
C ALA A 78 -26.08 2.26 14.88
N PRO A 79 -26.54 3.52 14.73
CA PRO A 79 -25.68 4.66 14.40
C PRO A 79 -24.47 4.78 15.34
N VAL A 80 -23.27 4.96 14.78
CA VAL A 80 -22.08 5.24 15.59
C VAL A 80 -22.21 6.65 16.16
N LYS A 81 -22.19 6.77 17.49
CA LYS A 81 -22.38 8.05 18.20
C LYS A 81 -21.08 8.66 18.69
N THR A 82 -20.14 7.84 19.16
CA THR A 82 -18.83 8.31 19.61
C THR A 82 -17.75 7.29 19.27
N MET A 83 -16.54 7.79 19.05
CA MET A 83 -15.36 6.98 18.81
C MET A 83 -14.17 7.58 19.57
N THR A 84 -13.32 6.74 20.16
CA THR A 84 -12.12 7.17 20.87
C THR A 84 -10.98 6.20 20.66
N ILE A 85 -9.82 6.73 20.28
CA ILE A 85 -8.62 5.94 20.03
C ILE A 85 -7.81 5.82 21.31
N SER A 86 -7.35 4.60 21.60
CA SER A 86 -6.32 4.34 22.61
C SER A 86 -5.05 3.88 21.93
N SER A 87 -4.14 4.80 21.62
CA SER A 87 -2.85 4.46 21.00
C SER A 87 -2.00 3.57 21.91
N LYS A 88 -2.17 3.61 23.24
CA LYS A 88 -1.47 2.68 24.14
C LYS A 88 -1.96 1.23 24.00
N ARG A 89 -3.28 1.04 23.86
CA ARG A 89 -3.90 -0.30 23.74
C ARG A 89 -4.00 -0.77 22.29
N GLN A 90 -3.77 0.13 21.35
CA GLN A 90 -3.96 -0.09 19.91
C GLN A 90 -5.39 -0.52 19.58
N GLN A 91 -6.35 0.17 20.20
CA GLN A 91 -7.78 -0.07 20.06
C GLN A 91 -8.54 1.22 19.72
N LEU A 92 -9.58 1.08 18.91
CA LEU A 92 -10.63 2.07 18.71
C LEU A 92 -11.87 1.64 19.52
N TYR A 93 -12.27 2.45 20.49
CA TYR A 93 -13.53 2.26 21.21
C TYR A 93 -14.66 2.94 20.44
N VAL A 94 -15.77 2.23 20.26
CA VAL A 94 -16.92 2.68 19.47
C VAL A 94 -18.18 2.53 20.30
N ALA A 95 -18.96 3.59 20.42
CA ALA A 95 -20.23 3.56 21.16
C ALA A 95 -21.43 3.92 20.28
N SER A 96 -22.53 3.25 20.54
CA SER A 96 -23.84 3.48 19.94
C SER A 96 -24.93 3.47 21.03
N ALA A 97 -26.20 3.58 20.64
CA ALA A 97 -27.33 3.42 21.55
C ALA A 97 -27.45 1.99 22.11
N VAL A 98 -26.93 1.00 21.39
CA VAL A 98 -27.02 -0.42 21.77
C VAL A 98 -25.88 -0.89 22.69
N GLY A 99 -24.80 -0.11 22.82
CA GLY A 99 -23.67 -0.47 23.68
C GLY A 99 -22.34 0.14 23.24
N VAL A 100 -21.27 -0.41 23.83
CA VAL A 100 -19.87 -0.04 23.55
C VAL A 100 -19.11 -1.28 23.14
N THR A 101 -18.31 -1.16 22.08
CA THR A 101 -17.41 -2.21 21.60
C THR A 101 -16.03 -1.62 21.30
N HIS A 102 -15.08 -2.46 20.91
CA HIS A 102 -13.76 -2.03 20.47
C HIS A 102 -13.30 -2.80 19.23
N LEU A 103 -12.50 -2.13 18.41
CA LEU A 103 -11.84 -2.68 17.23
C LEU A 103 -10.32 -2.50 17.37
N SER A 104 -9.55 -3.51 16.98
CA SER A 104 -8.09 -3.35 16.83
C SER A 104 -7.82 -2.31 15.75
N LEU A 105 -6.85 -1.41 15.98
CA LEU A 105 -6.45 -0.42 14.96
C LEU A 105 -5.83 -1.06 13.71
N HIS A 106 -5.37 -2.30 13.84
CA HIS A 106 -4.77 -3.07 12.76
C HIS A 106 -5.18 -4.55 12.83
N ARG A 107 -5.35 -5.19 11.67
CA ARG A 107 -5.50 -6.65 11.55
C ARG A 107 -4.58 -7.18 10.46
N CYS A 108 -3.28 -6.93 10.62
CA CYS A 108 -2.26 -7.26 9.59
C CYS A 108 -2.31 -8.72 9.13
N GLN A 109 -2.60 -9.65 10.06
CA GLN A 109 -2.73 -11.07 9.77
C GLN A 109 -3.88 -11.41 8.82
N ALA A 110 -4.89 -10.53 8.69
CA ALA A 110 -6.01 -10.73 7.79
C ALA A 110 -5.64 -10.50 6.32
N TYR A 111 -4.50 -9.84 6.04
CA TYR A 111 -4.08 -9.56 4.67
C TYR A 111 -3.46 -10.76 3.96
N GLY A 112 -3.04 -11.79 4.68
CA GLY A 112 -2.50 -13.01 4.09
C GLY A 112 -1.06 -13.31 4.48
N ALA A 113 -0.56 -14.41 3.92
CA ALA A 113 0.76 -14.95 4.23
C ALA A 113 1.81 -14.63 3.17
N ALA A 114 1.46 -13.90 2.10
CA ALA A 114 2.42 -13.47 1.10
C ALA A 114 2.84 -12.01 1.31
N CYS A 115 4.09 -11.72 0.98
CA CYS A 115 4.65 -10.37 1.03
C CYS A 115 3.82 -9.38 0.19
N ALA A 116 3.46 -9.80 -1.03
CA ALA A 116 2.66 -9.00 -1.95
C ALA A 116 1.31 -8.58 -1.34
N ASP A 117 0.60 -9.48 -0.66
CA ASP A 117 -0.70 -9.16 -0.07
C ASP A 117 -0.57 -8.09 1.03
N CYS A 118 0.48 -8.20 1.85
CA CYS A 118 0.75 -7.24 2.92
C CYS A 118 1.04 -5.82 2.37
N CYS A 119 1.83 -5.73 1.29
CA CYS A 119 2.14 -4.43 0.68
C CYS A 119 0.95 -3.81 -0.05
N LEU A 120 0.13 -4.64 -0.71
CA LEU A 120 -1.06 -4.20 -1.43
C LEU A 120 -2.19 -3.76 -0.49
N ALA A 121 -2.19 -4.22 0.76
CA ALA A 121 -3.13 -3.76 1.78
C ALA A 121 -3.01 -2.25 2.07
N ARG A 122 -1.82 -1.66 1.86
CA ARG A 122 -1.53 -0.22 2.06
C ARG A 122 -1.87 0.34 3.46
N ASP A 123 -2.09 -0.53 4.45
CA ASP A 123 -2.40 -0.15 5.83
C ASP A 123 -1.14 0.36 6.56
N PRO A 124 -1.07 1.65 6.97
CA PRO A 124 0.13 2.22 7.61
C PRO A 124 0.54 1.54 8.92
N TYR A 125 -0.37 0.80 9.57
CA TYR A 125 -0.04 0.03 10.77
C TYR A 125 0.65 -1.30 10.47
N CYS A 126 0.66 -1.75 9.22
CA CYS A 126 1.11 -3.08 8.83
C CYS A 126 2.31 -3.03 7.89
N ALA A 127 3.21 -3.98 8.07
CA ALA A 127 4.38 -4.17 7.23
C ALA A 127 4.75 -5.65 7.16
N TRP A 128 5.39 -6.06 6.07
CA TRP A 128 5.92 -7.41 5.94
C TRP A 128 7.21 -7.53 6.74
N ASP A 129 7.34 -8.51 7.64
CA ASP A 129 8.53 -8.72 8.49
C ASP A 129 9.54 -9.74 7.99
N GLY A 130 9.37 -10.19 6.74
CA GLY A 130 10.18 -11.26 6.16
C GLY A 130 9.51 -12.63 6.30
N GLN A 131 8.54 -12.78 7.21
CA GLN A 131 7.82 -14.04 7.42
C GLN A 131 6.31 -13.89 7.33
N ALA A 132 5.76 -12.80 7.85
CA ALA A 132 4.33 -12.55 7.90
C ALA A 132 4.01 -11.06 7.79
N CYS A 133 2.74 -10.77 7.49
CA CYS A 133 2.23 -9.41 7.60
C CYS A 133 1.96 -9.09 9.07
N SER A 134 2.81 -8.26 9.66
CA SER A 134 2.76 -7.92 11.07
C SER A 134 2.70 -6.42 11.28
N ARG A 135 2.49 -6.02 12.54
CA ARG A 135 2.37 -4.62 12.91
C ARG A 135 3.72 -3.92 12.75
N TYR A 136 3.73 -2.79 12.06
CA TYR A 136 4.92 -1.94 11.99
C TYR A 136 5.31 -1.43 13.38
N THR A 137 6.58 -1.58 13.74
CA THR A 137 7.16 -1.01 14.95
C THR A 137 8.47 -0.28 14.63
N ALA A 138 8.63 0.91 15.21
CA ALA A 138 9.80 1.74 14.97
C ALA A 138 11.10 1.14 15.54
N SER A 139 11.04 0.28 16.56
CA SER A 139 12.20 -0.45 17.09
C SER A 139 12.82 -1.38 16.05
N SER A 140 12.02 -1.89 15.13
CA SER A 140 12.47 -2.71 14.02
C SER A 140 13.07 -1.87 12.88
N LYS A 141 13.11 -0.51 12.98
CA LYS A 141 13.70 0.39 11.97
C LYS A 141 15.13 0.03 11.58
N SER A 142 15.95 -0.56 12.47
CA SER A 142 17.30 -1.01 12.11
C SER A 142 17.30 -2.23 11.18
N LEU A 143 16.33 -3.13 11.35
CA LEU A 143 16.06 -4.25 10.44
C LEU A 143 15.50 -3.72 9.11
N TRP A 144 14.56 -2.78 9.16
CA TRP A 144 13.92 -2.20 7.97
C TRP A 144 14.80 -1.25 7.16
N LYS A 145 15.70 -0.47 7.80
CA LYS A 145 16.63 0.46 7.13
C LYS A 145 17.75 -0.26 6.40
N ARG A 146 18.15 -1.45 6.86
CA ARG A 146 19.08 -2.32 6.11
C ARG A 146 18.50 -2.82 4.79
N LEU A 147 17.18 -2.68 4.63
CA LEU A 147 16.39 -3.21 3.52
C LEU A 147 15.80 -2.10 2.62
N ALA A 148 15.94 -0.82 2.99
CA ALA A 148 15.37 0.30 2.23
C ALA A 148 16.40 0.85 1.23
N THR A 149 16.03 0.93 -0.05
CA THR A 149 16.81 1.63 -1.09
C THR A 149 16.56 3.15 -1.05
N PRO A 150 17.45 3.98 -1.62
CA PRO A 150 17.45 5.44 -1.47
C PRO A 150 16.22 6.19 -2.02
N ALA A 151 15.26 5.51 -2.66
CA ALA A 151 14.20 6.12 -3.46
C ALA A 151 12.82 6.22 -2.77
N GLY A 152 12.71 5.98 -1.47
CA GLY A 152 11.40 6.09 -0.77
C GLY A 152 10.35 5.06 -1.23
N GLN A 153 10.76 4.02 -1.94
CA GLN A 153 9.92 2.90 -2.33
C GLN A 153 9.78 1.90 -1.18
N ARG A 154 8.55 1.42 -0.98
CA ARG A 154 8.20 0.46 0.08
C ARG A 154 9.09 -0.78 -0.04
N PRO A 155 9.81 -1.20 1.02
CA PRO A 155 11.08 -1.88 0.81
C PRO A 155 11.04 -3.31 0.26
N TYR A 156 9.91 -4.00 0.08
CA TYR A 156 10.01 -5.47 -0.05
C TYR A 156 9.08 -6.19 -1.03
N CYS A 157 8.28 -5.50 -1.86
CA CYS A 157 7.31 -6.21 -2.71
C CYS A 157 7.53 -6.08 -4.22
N THR A 158 8.36 -5.14 -4.67
CA THR A 158 8.60 -4.96 -6.11
C THR A 158 9.56 -6.00 -6.68
N GLU A 159 10.61 -6.38 -5.94
CA GLU A 159 11.53 -7.42 -6.39
C GLU A 159 10.89 -8.81 -6.33
N ASP A 160 10.19 -9.18 -5.26
CA ASP A 160 9.60 -10.53 -5.14
C ASP A 160 8.46 -10.76 -6.13
N ALA A 161 7.53 -9.81 -6.29
CA ALA A 161 6.44 -9.93 -7.27
C ALA A 161 6.98 -9.91 -8.71
N GLY A 162 7.97 -9.05 -8.95
CA GLY A 162 8.62 -8.96 -10.23
C GLY A 162 9.45 -10.20 -10.60
N ASN A 163 10.16 -10.77 -9.65
CA ASN A 163 10.87 -12.05 -9.78
C ASN A 163 9.89 -13.20 -9.98
N TYR A 164 8.75 -13.22 -9.28
CA TYR A 164 7.71 -14.21 -9.49
C TYR A 164 7.17 -14.18 -10.93
N ILE A 165 6.82 -13.00 -11.44
CA ILE A 165 6.37 -12.83 -12.84
C ILE A 165 7.47 -13.24 -13.82
N LYS A 166 8.73 -12.84 -13.57
CA LYS A 166 9.89 -13.22 -14.38
C LYS A 166 10.06 -14.74 -14.44
N VAL A 167 9.98 -15.44 -13.30
CA VAL A 167 10.11 -16.90 -13.24
C VAL A 167 8.99 -17.57 -14.03
N GLN A 168 7.73 -17.18 -13.80
CA GLN A 168 6.59 -17.74 -14.53
C GLN A 168 6.70 -17.51 -16.05
N PHE A 169 7.16 -16.33 -16.47
CA PHE A 169 7.40 -16.02 -17.88
C PHE A 169 8.53 -16.88 -18.49
N LEU A 170 9.66 -16.99 -17.79
CA LEU A 170 10.78 -17.84 -18.23
C LEU A 170 10.40 -19.32 -18.24
N GLU A 171 9.48 -19.74 -17.39
CA GLU A 171 8.99 -21.12 -17.34
C GLU A 171 8.23 -21.55 -18.59
N LEU A 172 7.59 -20.59 -19.29
CA LEU A 172 6.92 -20.81 -20.57
C LEU A 172 7.89 -21.06 -21.73
N ASN A 173 9.20 -20.86 -21.53
CA ASN A 173 10.19 -21.17 -22.54
C ASN A 173 10.43 -22.69 -22.62
N MET A 174 9.73 -23.34 -23.56
CA MET A 174 9.82 -24.79 -23.77
C MET A 174 11.08 -25.25 -24.52
N ARG A 175 11.93 -24.32 -25.00
CA ARG A 175 13.17 -24.61 -25.73
C ARG A 175 14.37 -23.94 -25.06
N ARG A 176 14.55 -24.18 -23.77
CA ARG A 176 15.62 -23.52 -22.97
C ARG A 176 17.03 -23.87 -23.46
N ASP A 177 17.17 -24.98 -24.17
CA ASP A 177 18.39 -25.49 -24.78
C ASP A 177 18.78 -24.78 -26.08
N VAL A 178 17.82 -24.15 -26.78
CA VAL A 178 18.05 -23.50 -28.09
C VAL A 178 17.77 -22.00 -28.06
N LYS A 179 16.91 -21.53 -27.16
CA LYS A 179 16.50 -20.13 -27.08
C LYS A 179 16.65 -19.63 -25.65
N GLU A 180 17.64 -18.77 -25.42
CA GLU A 180 17.77 -18.05 -24.16
C GLU A 180 16.85 -16.82 -24.17
N ILE A 181 16.03 -16.65 -23.13
CA ILE A 181 15.15 -15.48 -22.98
C ILE A 181 15.75 -14.56 -21.92
N TYR A 182 16.27 -13.42 -22.36
CA TYR A 182 16.71 -12.36 -21.47
C TYR A 182 15.50 -11.60 -20.91
N SER A 183 15.46 -11.45 -19.59
CA SER A 183 14.42 -10.70 -18.88
C SER A 183 15.05 -9.71 -17.91
N HIS A 184 14.74 -8.44 -18.14
CA HIS A 184 15.18 -7.31 -17.32
C HIS A 184 13.96 -6.59 -16.76
N MET A 185 13.98 -6.34 -15.45
CA MET A 185 12.89 -5.64 -14.78
C MET A 185 13.19 -4.15 -14.74
N THR A 186 12.22 -3.31 -15.11
CA THR A 186 12.38 -1.85 -15.10
C THR A 186 11.17 -1.22 -14.43
N CYS A 187 11.34 -0.04 -13.83
CA CYS A 187 10.19 0.78 -13.51
C CYS A 187 9.78 1.56 -14.77
N ALA A 188 8.47 1.74 -14.99
CA ALA A 188 7.95 2.41 -16.19
C ALA A 188 8.40 3.87 -16.34
N THR A 189 9.02 4.45 -15.30
CA THR A 189 9.46 5.85 -15.24
C THR A 189 10.96 6.04 -15.53
N ASP A 190 11.77 4.98 -15.52
CA ASP A 190 13.21 5.07 -15.78
C ASP A 190 13.53 4.70 -17.23
N THR A 191 13.68 5.73 -18.06
CA THR A 191 13.97 5.62 -19.50
C THR A 191 15.43 5.27 -19.80
N GLN A 192 16.34 5.32 -18.82
CA GLN A 192 17.75 4.96 -19.05
C GLN A 192 17.98 3.45 -19.11
N ASN A 193 17.14 2.65 -18.43
CA ASN A 193 17.28 1.20 -18.39
C ASN A 193 16.93 0.50 -19.71
N VAL A 194 16.03 1.08 -20.52
CA VAL A 194 15.69 0.53 -21.84
C VAL A 194 16.91 0.54 -22.77
N LYS A 195 17.79 1.56 -22.63
CA LYS A 195 19.02 1.67 -23.41
C LYS A 195 19.98 0.50 -23.16
N PHE A 196 20.15 0.09 -21.90
CA PHE A 196 20.98 -1.06 -21.55
C PHE A 196 20.49 -2.37 -22.21
N VAL A 197 19.18 -2.58 -22.25
CA VAL A 197 18.59 -3.77 -22.88
C VAL A 197 18.86 -3.77 -24.40
N PHE A 198 18.70 -2.63 -25.06
CA PHE A 198 19.01 -2.50 -26.48
C PHE A 198 20.50 -2.69 -26.77
N ASP A 199 21.39 -2.13 -25.95
CA ASP A 199 22.83 -2.28 -26.11
C ASP A 199 23.26 -3.76 -25.96
N ALA A 200 22.74 -4.47 -24.96
CA ALA A 200 23.03 -5.88 -24.75
C ALA A 200 22.52 -6.80 -25.88
N VAL A 201 21.30 -6.53 -26.39
CA VAL A 201 20.76 -7.28 -27.54
C VAL A 201 21.58 -7.01 -28.81
N THR A 202 22.01 -5.76 -29.01
CA THR A 202 22.84 -5.37 -30.15
C THR A 202 24.18 -6.08 -30.11
N ASP A 203 24.83 -6.16 -28.95
CA ASP A 203 26.09 -6.88 -28.77
C ASP A 203 25.96 -8.39 -29.05
N ILE A 204 24.86 -9.02 -28.63
CA ILE A 204 24.61 -10.45 -28.90
C ILE A 204 24.45 -10.70 -30.40
N ILE A 205 23.61 -9.89 -31.07
CA ILE A 205 23.38 -10.00 -32.51
C ILE A 205 24.69 -9.77 -33.27
N ILE A 206 25.46 -8.74 -32.91
CA ILE A 206 26.75 -8.45 -33.54
C ILE A 206 27.71 -9.62 -33.32
N LYS A 207 27.78 -10.19 -32.12
CA LYS A 207 28.67 -11.31 -31.81
C LYS A 207 28.31 -12.59 -32.57
N GLU A 208 27.02 -12.91 -32.71
CA GLU A 208 26.57 -14.05 -33.54
C GLU A 208 26.90 -13.83 -35.01
N ASN A 209 26.59 -12.65 -35.57
CA ASN A 209 26.90 -12.35 -36.97
C ASN A 209 28.42 -12.33 -37.25
N LEU A 210 29.23 -11.86 -36.30
CA LEU A 210 30.69 -11.87 -36.44
C LEU A 210 31.27 -13.29 -36.35
N LYS A 211 30.68 -14.18 -35.53
CA LYS A 211 31.03 -15.61 -35.50
C LYS A 211 30.71 -16.31 -36.82
N ASP A 212 29.53 -16.04 -37.39
CA ASP A 212 29.13 -16.61 -38.67
C ASP A 212 30.01 -16.13 -39.83
N CYS A 213 30.64 -14.96 -39.69
CA CYS A 213 31.64 -14.45 -40.61
C CYS A 213 33.08 -14.90 -40.31
N GLY A 214 33.30 -15.75 -39.30
CA GLY A 214 34.62 -16.29 -38.95
C GLY A 214 35.59 -15.30 -38.30
N LEU A 215 35.09 -14.19 -37.73
CA LEU A 215 35.91 -13.17 -37.07
C LEU A 215 36.13 -13.43 -35.57
N PHE A 216 35.74 -14.61 -35.07
CA PHE A 216 35.97 -15.12 -33.71
C PHE A 216 36.14 -16.65 -33.69
#